data_AF-A0AAV2MYH8-F1
#
_entry.id   AF-A0AAV2MYH8-F1
#
_cell.length_a   1.000
_cell.length_b   1.000
_cell.length_c   1.000
_cell.angle_alpha   90.00
_cell.angle_beta   90.00
_cell.angle_gamma   90.00
#
_symmetry.space_group_name_H-M   'P 1'
#
loop_
_entity.id
_entity.type
_entity.pdbx_description
1 polymer ?
#
loop_
_entity_poly.entity_id
_entity_poly.type
_entity_poly.pdbx_seq_one_letter_code
_entity_poly.pdbx_strand_id
1 'polypeptide(L)'
;MDLHVINYDTLSRIDSPGQRSSNLDLILASSDLADSLGYNQVRDTWGSDYHPIKFFTSFTPKPYKKMTNRLSTKKTDWSKYVEIMRNKWTKYADLEDTLLSTDHLLVYESLTEDMRDAVMSASKNDSFVSSQSFPSESQSGTPKHWGNPVEWWDSECIEVVTNRAASLKNLNNQVYM
;
A
#
# COMPACT_ATOMS: atom_id res chain seq x y z
N MET A 1 8.96 -11.16 17.93
CA MET A 1 7.74 -11.53 17.17
C MET A 1 8.20 -12.55 16.15
N ASP A 2 7.74 -13.79 16.28
CA ASP A 2 8.19 -14.89 15.43
C ASP A 2 7.27 -15.00 14.21
N LEU A 3 7.87 -15.14 13.03
CA LEU A 3 7.17 -15.30 11.74
C LEU A 3 7.45 -16.70 11.20
N HIS A 4 6.37 -17.37 10.78
CA HIS A 4 6.41 -18.75 10.26
C HIS A 4 5.96 -18.77 8.80
N VAL A 5 6.62 -19.60 8.00
CA VAL A 5 6.17 -19.93 6.64
C VAL A 5 5.16 -21.06 6.74
N ILE A 6 3.91 -20.79 6.37
CA ILE A 6 2.81 -21.73 6.59
C ILE A 6 2.69 -22.75 5.47
N ASN A 7 2.96 -22.33 4.24
CA ASN A 7 2.81 -23.14 3.01
C ASN A 7 4.13 -23.70 2.49
N TYR A 8 5.07 -24.08 3.36
CA TYR A 8 6.42 -24.50 2.94
C TYR A 8 6.43 -25.75 2.03
N ASP A 9 5.33 -26.50 2.00
CA ASP A 9 5.12 -27.73 1.24
C ASP A 9 4.57 -27.50 -0.19
N THR A 10 4.22 -26.26 -0.56
CA THR A 10 3.70 -25.95 -1.89
C THR A 10 4.81 -25.85 -2.94
N LEU A 11 4.46 -26.06 -4.20
CA LEU A 11 5.33 -25.82 -5.36
C LEU A 11 4.61 -24.83 -6.27
N SER A 12 4.65 -23.57 -5.86
CA SER A 12 3.87 -22.51 -6.51
C SER A 12 4.35 -22.24 -7.92
N ARG A 13 5.65 -22.35 -8.20
CA ARG A 13 6.21 -22.20 -9.55
C ARG A 13 6.35 -23.54 -10.25
N ILE A 14 5.83 -23.60 -11.48
CA ILE A 14 5.93 -24.76 -12.36
C ILE A 14 7.37 -24.91 -12.86
N ASP A 15 7.83 -26.14 -13.03
CA ASP A 15 9.12 -26.42 -13.62
C ASP A 15 9.17 -25.99 -15.09
N SER A 16 10.39 -25.71 -15.56
CA SER A 16 10.65 -25.38 -16.96
C SER A 16 11.98 -25.99 -17.38
N PRO A 17 12.31 -26.10 -18.67
CA PRO A 17 13.58 -26.71 -19.11
C PRO A 17 14.79 -26.05 -18.42
N GLY A 18 15.50 -26.82 -17.59
CA GLY A 18 16.66 -26.34 -16.81
C GLY A 18 16.31 -25.71 -15.45
N GLN A 19 15.04 -25.70 -15.04
CA GLN A 19 14.57 -25.18 -13.76
C GLN A 19 13.68 -26.20 -13.06
N ARG A 20 13.92 -26.43 -11.77
CA ARG A 20 13.04 -27.25 -10.94
C ARG A 20 11.84 -26.44 -10.45
N SER A 21 10.72 -27.12 -10.23
CA SER A 21 9.59 -26.54 -9.50
C SER A 21 10.04 -26.09 -8.11
N SER A 22 9.47 -24.99 -7.64
CA SER A 22 9.87 -24.38 -6.37
C SER A 22 8.74 -23.58 -5.77
N ASN A 23 8.84 -23.35 -4.46
CA ASN A 23 7.91 -22.49 -3.74
C ASN A 23 8.46 -21.07 -3.70
N LEU A 24 7.86 -20.15 -4.45
CA LEU A 24 8.27 -18.73 -4.45
C LEU A 24 7.19 -17.82 -3.85
N ASP A 25 5.96 -18.31 -3.73
CA ASP A 25 4.85 -17.58 -3.15
C ASP A 25 4.65 -18.05 -1.71
N LEU A 26 5.08 -17.23 -0.74
CA LEU A 26 5.09 -17.60 0.67
C LEU A 26 3.98 -16.87 1.44
N ILE A 27 3.28 -17.63 2.28
CA ILE A 27 2.37 -17.13 3.31
C ILE A 27 3.16 -17.09 4.62
N LEU A 28 3.41 -15.88 5.11
CA LEU A 28 4.04 -15.63 6.39
C LEU A 28 2.99 -15.21 7.41
N ALA A 29 3.01 -15.84 8.59
CA ALA A 29 2.10 -15.51 9.68
C ALA A 29 2.82 -15.50 11.02
N SER A 30 2.34 -14.70 11.97
CA SER A 30 2.76 -14.82 13.38
C SER A 30 2.30 -16.16 13.96
N SER A 31 2.92 -16.60 15.05
CA SER A 31 2.52 -17.83 15.75
C SER A 31 1.02 -17.87 16.05
N ASP A 32 0.45 -16.75 16.54
CA ASP A 32 -0.97 -16.68 16.89
C ASP A 32 -1.92 -16.86 15.69
N LEU A 33 -1.47 -16.44 14.50
CA LEU A 33 -2.27 -16.53 13.28
C LEU A 33 -2.07 -17.86 12.56
N ALA A 34 -0.86 -18.42 12.64
CA ALA A 34 -0.45 -19.66 11.99
C ALA A 34 -1.42 -20.82 12.29
N ASP A 35 -1.81 -20.97 13.56
CA ASP A 35 -2.71 -22.05 14.01
C ASP A 35 -4.14 -21.94 13.43
N SER A 36 -4.55 -20.73 13.04
CA SER A 36 -5.91 -20.45 12.56
C SER A 36 -6.02 -20.36 11.03
N LEU A 37 -4.89 -20.45 10.33
CA LEU A 37 -4.79 -20.19 8.89
C LEU A 37 -4.64 -21.51 8.12
N GLY A 38 -5.68 -21.85 7.34
CA GLY A 38 -5.61 -22.94 6.38
C GLY A 38 -5.11 -22.44 5.03
N TYR A 39 -4.52 -23.31 4.21
CA TYR A 39 -4.16 -22.98 2.84
C TYR A 39 -4.29 -24.18 1.90
N ASN A 40 -4.32 -23.91 0.60
CA ASN A 40 -4.28 -24.92 -0.45
C ASN A 40 -3.74 -24.31 -1.75
N GLN A 41 -2.84 -25.04 -2.42
CA GLN A 41 -2.41 -24.73 -3.79
C GLN A 41 -3.49 -25.16 -4.80
N VAL A 42 -3.92 -24.22 -5.64
CA VAL A 42 -4.88 -24.49 -6.72
C VAL A 42 -4.16 -25.23 -7.84
N ARG A 43 -4.72 -26.35 -8.28
CA ARG A 43 -4.13 -27.17 -9.35
C ARG A 43 -4.13 -26.46 -10.71
N ASP A 44 -5.20 -25.73 -11.00
CA ASP A 44 -5.29 -24.91 -12.21
C ASP A 44 -4.43 -23.66 -12.06
N THR A 45 -3.60 -23.40 -13.05
CA THR A 45 -2.64 -22.28 -13.07
C THR A 45 -3.27 -21.01 -13.64
N TRP A 46 -4.47 -21.11 -14.22
CA TRP A 46 -5.16 -20.01 -14.89
C TRP A 46 -4.31 -19.36 -15.99
N GLY A 47 -3.48 -20.17 -16.66
CA GLY A 47 -2.61 -19.70 -17.74
C GLY A 47 -1.31 -19.02 -17.27
N SER A 48 -1.02 -19.01 -15.97
CA SER A 48 0.27 -18.58 -15.42
C SER A 48 1.26 -19.76 -15.35
N ASP A 49 2.55 -19.43 -15.27
CA ASP A 49 3.63 -20.32 -14.84
C ASP A 49 3.66 -20.56 -13.32
N TYR A 50 2.68 -20.02 -12.59
CA TYR A 50 2.47 -20.21 -11.17
C TYR A 50 1.09 -20.80 -10.86
N HIS A 51 1.05 -21.67 -9.85
CA HIS A 51 -0.16 -22.12 -9.19
C HIS A 51 -0.61 -21.09 -8.14
N PRO A 52 -1.86 -20.61 -8.20
CA PRO A 52 -2.41 -19.77 -7.15
C PRO A 52 -2.42 -20.49 -5.80
N ILE A 53 -2.08 -19.76 -4.73
CA ILE A 53 -2.21 -20.25 -3.35
C ILE A 53 -3.41 -19.55 -2.70
N LYS A 54 -4.38 -20.35 -2.27
CA LYS A 54 -5.52 -19.86 -1.49
C LYS A 54 -5.23 -20.07 -0.01
N PHE A 55 -5.55 -19.07 0.80
CA PHE A 55 -5.61 -19.23 2.24
C PHE A 55 -7.02 -18.95 2.75
N PHE A 56 -7.34 -19.57 3.89
CA PHE A 56 -8.63 -19.52 4.53
C PHE A 56 -8.41 -19.19 5.99
N THR A 57 -9.32 -18.39 6.53
CA THR A 57 -9.25 -17.95 7.91
C THR A 57 -10.65 -17.64 8.42
N SER A 58 -10.84 -17.77 9.72
CA SER A 58 -12.12 -17.53 10.39
C SER A 58 -12.37 -16.05 10.70
N PHE A 59 -11.37 -15.17 10.56
CA PHE A 59 -11.58 -13.75 10.81
C PHE A 59 -12.44 -13.12 9.72
N THR A 60 -13.42 -12.32 10.14
CA THR A 60 -14.19 -11.50 9.21
C THR A 60 -13.39 -10.22 8.94
N PRO A 61 -12.94 -9.97 7.70
CA PRO A 61 -12.27 -8.73 7.37
C PRO A 61 -13.27 -7.60 7.62
N LYS A 62 -12.98 -6.72 8.58
CA LYS A 62 -13.72 -5.46 8.69
C LYS A 62 -13.27 -4.60 7.50
N PRO A 63 -14.17 -4.22 6.57
CA PRO A 63 -13.79 -3.43 5.42
C PRO A 63 -13.23 -2.10 5.93
N TYR A 64 -11.92 -1.94 5.78
CA TYR A 64 -11.25 -0.71 6.15
C TYR A 64 -11.64 0.36 5.13
N LYS A 65 -12.47 1.32 5.56
CA LYS A 65 -12.96 2.41 4.70
C LYS A 65 -11.88 3.46 4.50
N LYS A 66 -10.76 3.13 3.86
CA LYS A 66 -9.88 4.12 3.24
C LYS A 66 -9.88 3.94 1.74
N MET A 67 -10.48 4.89 1.03
CA MET A 67 -10.49 4.92 -0.43
C MET A 67 -9.08 5.10 -1.01
N THR A 68 -8.14 5.72 -0.30
CA THR A 68 -6.72 5.80 -0.68
C THR A 68 -5.81 5.93 0.56
N ASN A 69 -4.76 5.11 0.67
CA ASN A 69 -3.61 5.39 1.56
C ASN A 69 -2.57 6.30 0.88
N ARG A 70 -2.82 6.67 -0.38
CA ARG A 70 -1.90 7.50 -1.15
C ARG A 70 -2.07 8.96 -0.76
N LEU A 71 -1.24 9.41 0.16
CA LEU A 71 -0.98 10.83 0.39
C LEU A 71 -0.11 11.33 -0.78
N SER A 72 -0.73 11.69 -1.90
CA SER A 72 -0.05 12.27 -3.05
C SER A 72 -0.06 13.80 -2.99
N THR A 73 0.53 14.38 -1.96
CA THR A 73 0.80 15.82 -1.95
C THR A 73 2.28 16.01 -2.26
N LYS A 74 2.59 16.43 -3.51
CA LYS A 74 3.94 16.88 -3.92
C LYS A 74 4.53 18.01 -3.04
N LYS A 75 3.76 18.51 -2.06
CA LYS A 75 4.02 19.70 -1.25
C LYS A 75 4.13 19.41 0.25
N THR A 76 4.12 18.14 0.68
CA THR A 76 4.34 17.82 2.09
C THR A 76 5.81 17.98 2.43
N ASP A 77 6.13 18.80 3.42
CA ASP A 77 7.44 18.77 4.05
C ASP A 77 7.53 17.54 4.98
N TRP A 78 8.20 16.50 4.51
CA TRP A 78 8.36 15.25 5.26
C TRP A 78 9.24 15.41 6.49
N SER A 79 10.18 16.37 6.51
CA SER A 79 11.00 16.66 7.68
C SER A 79 10.14 17.26 8.80
N LYS A 80 9.29 18.24 8.45
CA LYS A 80 8.30 18.82 9.36
C LYS A 80 7.29 17.79 9.85
N TYR A 81 6.82 16.89 8.98
CA TYR A 81 5.96 15.77 9.37
C TYR A 81 6.63 14.87 10.42
N VAL A 82 7.89 14.48 10.19
CA VAL A 82 8.66 13.64 11.12
C VAL A 82 8.83 14.34 12.47
N GLU A 83 9.11 15.63 12.48
CA GLU A 83 9.21 16.43 13.71
C GLU A 83 7.90 16.42 14.50
N ILE A 84 6.78 16.72 13.84
CA ILE A 84 5.44 16.71 14.46
C ILE A 84 5.12 15.31 15.02
N MET A 85 5.39 14.27 14.25
CA MET A 85 5.10 12.90 14.67
C MET A 85 6.01 12.45 15.82
N ARG A 86 7.29 12.82 15.84
CA ARG A 86 8.19 12.52 16.97
C ARG A 86 7.72 13.17 18.26
N ASN A 87 7.24 14.41 18.20
CA ASN A 87 6.68 15.09 19.37
C ASN A 87 5.40 14.38 19.86
N LYS A 88 4.52 13.96 18.95
CA LYS A 88 3.32 13.19 19.27
C LYS A 88 3.61 11.76 19.71
N TRP A 89 4.74 11.18 19.28
CA TRP A 89 5.14 9.79 19.57
C TRP A 89 5.37 9.54 21.05
N THR A 90 5.72 10.57 21.82
CA THR A 90 5.84 10.50 23.29
C THR A 90 4.58 9.94 23.95
N LYS A 91 3.40 10.17 23.39
CA LYS A 91 2.13 9.63 23.87
C LYS A 91 1.97 8.12 23.66
N TYR A 92 2.72 7.54 22.73
CA TYR A 92 2.63 6.13 22.32
C TYR A 92 3.84 5.31 22.78
N ALA A 93 4.96 5.96 23.11
CA ALA A 93 6.18 5.31 23.56
C ALA A 93 6.00 4.56 24.89
N ASP A 94 5.12 5.05 25.77
CA ASP A 94 4.85 4.44 27.09
C ASP A 94 3.70 3.43 27.04
N LEU A 95 3.13 3.13 25.87
CA LEU A 95 1.95 2.26 25.74
C LEU A 95 2.26 0.77 25.62
N GLU A 96 3.53 0.36 25.63
CA GLU A 96 3.92 -1.05 25.50
C GLU A 96 3.30 -1.93 26.61
N ASP A 97 3.17 -1.40 27.84
CA ASP A 97 2.50 -2.08 28.97
C ASP A 97 0.96 -1.87 29.01
N THR A 98 0.45 -0.81 28.37
CA THR A 98 -0.98 -0.43 28.43
C THR A 98 -1.80 -1.04 27.28
N LEU A 99 -1.12 -1.52 26.23
CA LEU A 99 -1.72 -2.20 25.08
C LEU A 99 -2.41 -3.52 25.46
N LEU A 100 -2.08 -4.14 26.60
CA LEU A 100 -2.77 -5.36 27.07
C LEU A 100 -4.14 -5.08 27.72
N SER A 101 -4.46 -3.82 28.07
CA SER A 101 -5.66 -3.46 28.84
C SER A 101 -6.58 -2.43 28.17
N THR A 102 -6.11 -1.75 27.12
CA THR A 102 -6.87 -0.70 26.42
C THR A 102 -7.46 -1.21 25.12
N ASP A 103 -8.66 -0.73 24.76
CA ASP A 103 -9.27 -1.00 23.45
C ASP A 103 -8.35 -0.56 22.31
N HIS A 104 -7.68 -1.53 21.67
CA HIS A 104 -6.72 -1.31 20.60
C HIS A 104 -7.30 -0.48 19.44
N LEU A 105 -8.62 -0.50 19.23
CA LEU A 105 -9.27 0.30 18.20
C LEU A 105 -9.15 1.79 18.52
N LEU A 106 -9.33 2.19 19.78
CA LEU A 106 -9.24 3.60 20.19
C LEU A 106 -7.80 4.13 20.06
N VAL A 107 -6.80 3.31 20.41
CA VAL A 107 -5.38 3.65 20.27
C VAL A 107 -5.03 3.83 18.79
N TYR A 108 -5.47 2.90 17.95
CA TYR A 108 -5.25 2.96 16.51
C TYR A 108 -5.96 4.16 15.87
N GLU A 109 -7.22 4.43 16.22
CA GLU A 109 -7.96 5.60 15.75
C GLU A 109 -7.24 6.90 16.12
N SER A 110 -6.83 7.04 17.39
CA SER A 110 -6.04 8.19 17.86
C SER A 110 -4.75 8.38 17.07
N LEU A 111 -3.99 7.29 16.83
CA LEU A 111 -2.76 7.36 16.04
C LEU A 111 -3.04 7.81 14.60
N THR A 112 -4.09 7.28 13.98
CA THR A 112 -4.44 7.65 12.60
C THR A 112 -4.89 9.09 12.47
N GLU A 113 -5.57 9.64 13.48
CA GLU A 113 -5.94 11.06 13.51
C GLU A 113 -4.69 11.93 13.67
N ASP A 114 -3.79 11.54 14.58
CA ASP A 114 -2.54 12.25 14.82
C ASP A 114 -1.66 12.32 13.56
N MET A 115 -1.58 11.22 12.81
CA MET A 115 -0.91 11.15 11.51
C MET A 115 -1.59 12.04 10.47
N ARG A 116 -2.93 12.05 10.41
CA ARG A 116 -3.69 12.89 9.47
C ARG A 116 -3.41 14.37 9.74
N ASP A 117 -3.47 14.79 11.00
CA ASP A 117 -3.19 16.16 11.42
C ASP A 117 -1.75 16.59 11.13
N ALA A 118 -0.79 15.69 11.34
CA ALA A 118 0.61 15.95 11.05
C ALA A 118 0.83 16.19 9.56
N VAL A 119 0.20 15.38 8.70
CA VAL A 119 0.25 15.55 7.24
C VAL A 119 -0.40 16.87 6.84
N MET A 120 -1.56 17.21 7.39
CA MET A 120 -2.24 18.47 7.08
C MET A 120 -1.39 19.68 7.50
N SER A 121 -0.74 19.61 8.66
CA SER A 121 0.14 20.68 9.18
C SER A 121 1.45 20.81 8.40
N ALA A 122 2.00 19.68 7.94
CA ALA A 122 3.20 19.64 7.11
C ALA A 122 2.94 20.01 5.63
N SER A 123 1.68 19.97 5.19
CA SER A 123 1.26 20.33 3.83
C SER A 123 0.73 21.76 3.70
N LYS A 124 0.39 22.42 4.83
CA LYS A 124 0.00 23.84 4.84
C LYS A 124 1.26 24.70 4.66
N ASN A 125 1.33 25.36 3.50
CA ASN A 125 2.32 26.38 3.16
C ASN A 125 2.18 27.60 4.10
N ASP A 126 2.81 27.55 5.27
CA ASP A 126 3.24 28.76 5.97
C ASP A 126 4.74 28.91 5.76
N SER A 127 5.14 29.94 5.03
CA SER A 127 6.51 30.31 4.65
C SER A 127 7.22 29.39 3.64
N PHE A 128 7.17 29.79 2.38
CA PHE A 128 8.20 29.48 1.40
C PHE A 128 9.52 30.09 1.89
N VAL A 129 10.33 29.30 2.62
CA VAL A 129 11.75 29.64 2.81
C VAL A 129 12.46 29.38 1.49
N SER A 130 12.47 30.43 0.68
CA SER A 130 13.30 30.63 -0.49
C SER A 130 14.78 30.53 -0.09
N SER A 131 15.37 29.34 -0.09
CA SER A 131 16.85 29.19 -0.15
C SER A 131 17.32 27.74 -0.21
N GLN A 132 16.94 26.98 -1.24
CA GLN A 132 17.84 25.95 -1.79
C GLN A 132 17.71 25.95 -3.32
N SER A 133 18.55 26.76 -3.95
CA SER A 133 18.84 26.70 -5.38
C SER A 133 19.58 25.40 -5.67
N PHE A 134 18.85 24.37 -6.09
CA PHE A 134 19.43 23.22 -6.79
C PHE A 134 19.71 23.60 -8.25
N PRO A 135 20.80 23.11 -8.86
CA PRO A 135 21.16 23.48 -10.22
C PRO A 135 20.07 23.00 -11.19
N SER A 136 19.58 23.91 -12.02
CA SER A 136 18.66 23.61 -13.11
C SER A 136 19.42 22.89 -14.23
N GLU A 137 19.44 21.56 -14.21
CA GLU A 137 19.59 20.81 -15.46
C GLU A 137 18.23 20.69 -16.12
N SER A 138 18.01 21.56 -17.10
CA SER A 138 16.93 21.41 -18.08
C SER A 138 17.22 20.18 -18.95
N GLN A 139 16.86 18.99 -18.48
CA GLN A 139 16.68 17.85 -19.37
C GLN A 139 15.26 17.89 -19.92
N SER A 140 15.13 18.46 -21.11
CA SER A 140 14.01 18.20 -22.01
C SER A 140 14.05 16.73 -22.45
N GLY A 141 13.61 15.83 -21.58
CA GLY A 141 13.38 14.43 -21.90
C GLY A 141 11.90 14.15 -21.71
N THR A 142 11.20 13.79 -22.78
CA THR A 142 9.90 13.14 -22.67
C THR A 142 10.04 11.94 -21.72
N PRO A 143 9.11 11.73 -20.77
CA PRO A 143 9.20 10.58 -19.87
C PRO A 143 9.19 9.32 -20.73
N LYS A 144 10.27 8.53 -20.68
CA LYS A 144 10.24 7.15 -21.21
C LYS A 144 9.19 6.42 -20.38
N HIS A 145 8.02 6.18 -20.99
CA HIS A 145 7.04 5.27 -20.43
C HIS A 145 7.69 3.89 -20.41
N TRP A 146 7.91 3.34 -19.22
CA TRP A 146 8.29 1.95 -19.09
C TRP A 146 7.05 1.17 -19.55
N GLY A 147 7.16 0.52 -20.71
CA GLY A 147 6.08 -0.27 -21.27
C GLY A 147 5.65 -1.33 -20.26
N ASN A 148 4.34 -1.39 -20.03
CA ASN A 148 3.73 -2.45 -19.23
C ASN A 148 4.09 -3.79 -19.90
N PRO A 149 4.57 -4.81 -19.18
CA PRO A 149 5.11 -6.03 -19.81
C PRO A 149 4.06 -6.89 -20.53
N VAL A 150 2.78 -6.51 -20.54
CA VAL A 150 1.67 -7.35 -20.99
C VAL A 150 0.64 -6.52 -21.77
N GLU A 151 0.62 -6.67 -23.11
CA GLU A 151 -0.19 -5.86 -24.04
C GLU A 151 -1.71 -5.92 -23.81
N TRP A 152 -2.23 -7.04 -23.29
CA TRP A 152 -3.68 -7.22 -23.13
C TRP A 152 -4.31 -6.46 -21.96
N TRP A 153 -3.49 -5.90 -21.06
CA TRP A 153 -3.96 -4.98 -20.00
C TRP A 153 -4.03 -3.52 -20.46
N ASP A 154 -3.34 -3.15 -21.54
CA ASP A 154 -3.18 -1.74 -21.90
C ASP A 154 -4.45 -1.13 -22.48
N SER A 155 -5.19 -1.87 -23.31
CA SER A 155 -6.46 -1.40 -23.89
C SER A 155 -7.51 -1.11 -22.83
N GLU A 156 -7.73 -2.04 -21.90
CA GLU A 156 -8.71 -1.87 -20.81
C GLU A 156 -8.27 -0.79 -19.81
N CYS A 157 -6.98 -0.73 -19.46
CA CYS A 157 -6.47 0.30 -18.55
C CYS A 157 -6.54 1.70 -19.16
N ILE A 158 -6.22 1.84 -20.45
CA ILE A 158 -6.34 3.11 -21.18
C ILE A 158 -7.81 3.55 -21.20
N GLU A 159 -8.74 2.63 -21.47
CA GLU A 159 -10.17 2.92 -21.45
C GLU A 159 -10.65 3.40 -20.08
N VAL A 160 -10.23 2.74 -19.00
CA VAL A 160 -10.57 3.17 -17.63
C VAL A 160 -10.00 4.56 -17.32
N VAL A 161 -8.77 4.85 -17.75
CA VAL A 161 -8.13 6.16 -17.54
C VAL A 161 -8.85 7.26 -18.33
N THR A 162 -9.19 7.01 -19.60
CA THR A 162 -9.89 7.98 -20.45
C THR A 162 -11.31 8.24 -19.95
N ASN A 163 -12.03 7.18 -19.56
CA ASN A 163 -13.37 7.30 -18.98
C ASN A 163 -13.34 8.12 -17.69
N ARG A 164 -12.36 7.87 -16.80
CA ARG A 164 -12.20 8.64 -15.57
C ARG A 164 -11.92 10.13 -15.83
N ALA A 165 -11.08 10.44 -16.82
CA ALA A 165 -10.79 11.81 -17.22
C ALA A 165 -12.03 12.52 -17.82
N ALA A 166 -12.82 11.81 -18.63
CA ALA A 166 -14.06 12.34 -19.20
C ALA A 166 -15.13 12.61 -18.12
N SER A 167 -15.33 11.68 -17.18
CA SER A 167 -16.27 11.86 -16.07
C SER A 167 -15.89 13.05 -15.18
N LEU A 168 -14.59 13.25 -14.90
CA LEU A 168 -14.12 14.41 -14.14
C LEU A 168 -14.35 15.74 -14.86
N LYS A 169 -14.17 15.79 -16.18
CA LYS A 169 -14.51 16.99 -16.98
C LYS A 169 -16.00 17.29 -16.94
N ASN A 170 -16.84 16.27 -17.04
CA ASN A 170 -18.29 16.44 -16.99
C ASN A 170 -18.77 16.90 -15.60
N LEU A 171 -18.18 16.37 -14.53
CA LEU A 171 -18.43 16.83 -13.16
C LEU A 171 -18.06 18.30 -12.97
N ASN A 172 -16.87 18.72 -13.45
CA ASN A 172 -16.46 20.12 -13.34
C ASN A 172 -17.40 21.05 -14.13
N ASN A 173 -17.88 20.63 -15.31
CA ASN A 173 -18.83 21.43 -16.10
C ASN A 173 -20.23 21.54 -15.47
N GLN A 174 -20.65 20.56 -14.66
CA GLN A 174 -21.92 20.63 -13.92
C GLN A 174 -21.85 21.51 -12.66
N VAL A 175 -20.66 21.81 -12.15
CA VAL A 175 -20.47 22.70 -10.98
C VAL A 175 -20.47 24.19 -11.36
N TYR A 176 -20.42 24.51 -12.66
CA TYR A 176 -20.44 25.88 -13.19
C TYR A 176 -21.70 26.25 -14.01
N MET A 177 -22.78 25.47 -13.87
CA MET A 177 -24.15 25.89 -14.27
C MET A 177 -25.00 26.10 -13.03
#